data_AF-A0A843VSH3-F1
#
_entry.id   AF-A0A843VSH3-F1
#
_cell.length_a   1.000
_cell.length_b   1.000
_cell.length_c   1.000
_cell.angle_alpha   90.00
_cell.angle_beta   90.00
_cell.angle_gamma   90.00
#
_symmetry.space_group_name_H-M   'P 1'
#
loop_
_entity.id
_entity.type
_entity.pdbx_description
1 polymer ?
#
loop_
_entity_poly.entity_id
_entity_poly.type
_entity_poly.pdbx_seq_one_letter_code
_entity_poly.pdbx_strand_id
1 'polypeptide(L)'
;MKQQISYLLSLLQGTSMQCRRAGGILLFSFLLFVGVFLSSLWFDMSMISSSFGRGRGGSRVRLTCPPAKEAAQHTCPSPPPPLARPTTTGPAAAPSPPPPPLCPTYFQWIHEDLRPWSASGITREMMEREKENANFRLVVLGGRAYVEKYGRRTFQTRDLFTQWGILQLLRRYPGRVPDLELMFDCSDFPAVAKAAHQENAPAPAPLFGYCSDNASLDIVFPDWSFWGWPEVNIEPWEPLMKEVKEGNRRVRWVDREPYAYWKGNPWVASWRQDLLKCNVSSGQDWNARLYVQDWISENKQKFMNSALASQCKHRYKIYIEGAAWSVSQKYILGCDSPTLRVNPRYYDFFSRGLLPLRHYWPVKAEEGHKCSSIKFAVDWGNAHQDKAQEIGKAGSGFTEEELKMDYVYDYMLHLLTEYAKLLRFKPTKPPAAVELCTELMACPAGDLEREFMVLSMADGPRHGGPCTLPPPFTPSEMKSMMSEVSNSTGQVELWESKTD
;
A
#
# COMPACT_ATOMS: atom_id res chain seq x y z
N MET A 1 -5.11 -60.22 30.82
CA MET A 1 -5.15 -59.23 31.91
C MET A 1 -4.73 -59.80 33.29
N LYS A 2 -3.82 -60.78 33.37
CA LYS A 2 -3.17 -61.22 34.63
C LYS A 2 -1.67 -61.56 34.47
N GLN A 3 -1.05 -61.16 33.35
CA GLN A 3 0.37 -61.45 33.09
C GLN A 3 1.19 -60.21 32.66
N GLN A 4 0.58 -59.02 32.68
CA GLN A 4 1.27 -57.73 32.50
C GLN A 4 1.34 -56.90 33.80
N ILE A 5 0.71 -57.36 34.89
CA ILE A 5 0.73 -56.67 36.19
C ILE A 5 1.94 -57.11 37.04
N SER A 6 2.54 -58.28 36.77
CA SER A 6 3.69 -58.78 37.54
C SER A 6 5.03 -58.13 37.16
N TYR A 7 5.11 -57.42 36.03
CA TYR A 7 6.34 -56.75 35.57
C TYR A 7 6.43 -55.27 36.00
N LEU A 8 5.29 -54.69 36.41
CA LEU A 8 5.19 -53.30 36.88
C LEU A 8 5.42 -53.17 38.40
N LEU A 9 5.28 -54.26 39.16
CA LEU A 9 5.50 -54.26 40.62
C LEU A 9 6.95 -54.52 41.05
N SER A 10 7.83 -54.99 40.15
CA SER A 10 9.27 -55.18 40.44
C SER A 10 10.13 -53.94 40.17
N LEU A 11 9.59 -52.91 39.50
CA LEU A 11 10.27 -51.64 39.24
C LEU A 11 9.98 -50.54 40.29
N LEU A 12 9.05 -50.78 41.22
CA LEU A 12 8.64 -49.81 42.25
C LEU A 12 9.20 -50.06 43.65
N GLN A 13 10.06 -51.07 43.84
CA GLN A 13 10.75 -51.32 45.11
C GLN A 13 12.23 -50.87 45.13
N GLY A 14 12.68 -50.14 44.10
CA GLY A 14 14.06 -49.67 43.95
C GLY A 14 14.26 -48.17 44.15
N THR A 15 13.49 -47.50 45.00
CA THR A 15 13.70 -46.07 45.31
C THR A 15 13.54 -45.78 46.80
N SER A 16 14.51 -46.25 47.59
CA SER A 16 14.76 -45.65 48.91
C SER A 16 16.24 -45.32 49.01
N MET A 17 16.54 -44.11 49.49
CA MET A 17 17.87 -43.52 49.67
C MET A 17 18.55 -42.89 48.44
N GLN A 18 17.93 -41.87 47.84
CA GLN A 18 18.66 -40.69 47.31
C GLN A 18 17.74 -39.54 46.87
N CYS A 19 16.68 -39.23 47.64
CA CYS A 19 15.82 -38.08 47.31
C CYS A 19 15.45 -37.28 48.56
N ARG A 20 16.46 -36.79 49.29
CA ARG A 20 16.27 -35.78 50.36
C ARG A 20 17.22 -34.58 50.29
N ARG A 21 18.14 -34.53 49.30
CA ARG A 21 19.01 -33.36 49.06
C ARG A 21 18.75 -32.61 47.75
N ALA A 22 18.04 -33.21 46.78
CA ALA A 22 17.72 -32.55 45.51
C ALA A 22 16.44 -31.70 45.55
N GLY A 23 15.47 -32.04 46.43
CA GLY A 23 14.21 -31.30 46.55
C GLY A 23 14.38 -29.89 47.12
N GLY A 24 15.32 -29.69 48.05
CA GLY A 24 15.61 -28.37 48.61
C GLY A 24 16.29 -27.42 47.61
N ILE A 25 17.15 -27.95 46.74
CA ILE A 25 17.86 -27.15 45.72
C ILE A 25 16.91 -26.75 44.59
N LEU A 26 16.02 -27.65 44.15
CA LEU A 26 15.02 -27.34 43.13
C LEU A 26 13.95 -26.35 43.62
N LEU A 27 13.52 -26.45 44.88
CA LEU A 27 12.56 -25.50 45.47
C LEU A 27 13.19 -24.11 45.65
N PHE A 28 14.47 -24.05 46.06
CA PHE A 28 15.20 -22.79 46.23
C PHE A 28 15.49 -22.11 44.88
N SER A 29 15.85 -22.88 43.84
CA SER A 29 16.04 -22.36 42.48
C SER A 29 14.74 -21.90 41.84
N PHE A 30 13.61 -22.58 42.10
CA PHE A 30 12.29 -22.16 41.62
C PHE A 30 11.81 -20.88 42.33
N LEU A 31 12.03 -20.75 43.65
CA LEU A 31 11.69 -19.54 44.41
C LEU A 31 12.59 -18.35 44.04
N LEU A 32 13.87 -18.58 43.71
CA LEU A 32 14.75 -17.54 43.14
C LEU A 32 14.30 -17.11 41.74
N PHE A 33 13.86 -18.05 40.89
CA PHE A 33 13.32 -17.71 39.57
C PHE A 33 12.01 -16.93 39.66
N VAL A 34 11.09 -17.33 40.55
CA VAL A 34 9.83 -16.60 40.79
C VAL A 34 10.10 -15.25 41.46
N GLY A 35 11.08 -15.14 42.36
CA GLY A 35 11.50 -13.88 42.98
C GLY A 35 12.10 -12.90 41.98
N VAL A 36 12.96 -13.37 41.06
CA VAL A 36 13.54 -12.55 39.98
C VAL A 36 12.48 -12.16 38.94
N PHE A 37 11.53 -13.05 38.64
CA PHE A 37 10.43 -12.77 37.71
C PHE A 37 9.39 -11.80 38.31
N LEU A 38 9.12 -11.89 39.61
CA LEU A 38 8.24 -10.94 40.30
C LEU A 38 8.93 -9.60 40.58
N SER A 39 10.26 -9.56 40.78
CA SER A 39 11.00 -8.30 40.90
C SER A 39 11.19 -7.59 39.55
N SER A 40 11.30 -8.32 38.44
CA SER A 40 11.34 -7.72 37.09
C SER A 40 9.98 -7.28 36.58
N LEU A 41 8.89 -7.80 37.17
CA LEU A 41 7.52 -7.31 36.96
C LEU A 41 7.16 -6.08 37.82
N TRP A 42 8.01 -5.70 38.78
CA TRP A 42 7.79 -4.56 39.69
C TRP A 42 8.76 -3.39 39.47
N PHE A 43 9.70 -3.49 38.52
CA PHE A 43 10.46 -2.35 38.02
C PHE A 43 9.91 -1.92 36.65
N ASP A 44 9.11 -0.86 36.71
CA ASP A 44 8.68 0.05 35.64
C ASP A 44 7.66 -0.41 34.58
N MET A 45 6.46 -0.72 35.05
CA MET A 45 5.20 -0.49 34.30
C MET A 45 4.57 0.90 34.60
N SER A 46 5.36 1.84 35.13
CA SER A 46 4.97 3.24 35.35
C SER A 46 5.78 4.27 34.53
N MET A 47 6.71 3.84 33.66
CA MET A 47 7.56 4.72 32.83
C MET A 47 7.41 4.50 31.32
N ILE A 48 6.37 3.81 30.84
CA ILE A 48 5.99 3.77 29.40
C ILE A 48 4.59 4.37 29.21
N SER A 49 4.29 5.40 29.99
CA SER A 49 3.07 6.22 29.88
C SER A 49 3.39 7.72 30.02
N SER A 50 4.51 8.19 29.46
CA SER A 50 4.78 9.64 29.30
C SER A 50 6.10 9.90 28.58
N SER A 51 6.15 9.75 27.26
CA SER A 51 7.23 10.38 26.44
C SER A 51 7.06 10.36 24.92
N PHE A 52 5.89 10.01 24.36
CA PHE A 52 5.55 10.42 22.97
C PHE A 52 4.96 11.83 22.96
N GLY A 53 5.77 12.79 23.38
CA GLY A 53 5.34 14.17 23.56
C GLY A 53 6.50 15.14 23.65
N ARG A 54 7.27 15.26 22.56
CA ARG A 54 8.06 16.45 22.13
C ARG A 54 9.03 16.00 21.02
N GLY A 55 9.02 16.56 19.82
CA GLY A 55 8.19 17.62 19.29
C GLY A 55 8.36 17.73 17.77
N ARG A 56 7.35 18.31 17.14
CA ARG A 56 7.50 19.08 15.90
C ARG A 56 6.63 20.32 16.04
N GLY A 57 7.25 21.49 15.99
CA GLY A 57 6.58 22.78 15.91
C GLY A 57 5.96 22.98 14.53
N GLY A 58 4.93 22.18 14.23
CA GLY A 58 3.98 22.43 13.17
C GLY A 58 2.60 22.42 13.81
N SER A 59 1.79 23.46 13.57
CA SER A 59 0.43 23.56 14.08
C SER A 59 -0.45 22.48 13.45
N ARG A 60 -0.37 21.24 13.95
CA ARG A 60 -1.32 20.18 13.57
C ARG A 60 -2.69 20.62 14.04
N VAL A 61 -3.61 20.81 13.09
CA VAL A 61 -4.99 21.16 13.39
C VAL A 61 -5.57 20.09 14.30
N ARG A 62 -5.96 20.49 15.51
CA ARG A 62 -6.56 19.58 16.50
C ARG A 62 -8.00 19.34 16.08
N LEU A 63 -8.33 18.12 15.66
CA LEU A 63 -9.70 17.73 15.38
C LEU A 63 -10.52 17.77 16.68
N THR A 64 -11.48 18.68 16.76
CA THR A 64 -12.43 18.77 17.87
C THR A 64 -13.75 18.18 17.43
N CYS A 65 -14.12 17.05 18.01
CA CYS A 65 -15.39 16.42 17.72
C CYS A 65 -16.49 16.99 18.61
N PRO A 66 -17.62 17.44 18.03
CA PRO A 66 -18.76 17.91 18.80
C PRO A 66 -19.35 16.77 19.63
N PRO A 67 -20.03 17.06 20.76
CA PRO A 67 -20.81 16.07 21.50
C PRO A 67 -21.81 15.35 20.56
N ALA A 68 -22.06 14.06 20.81
CA ALA A 68 -22.89 13.23 19.92
C ALA A 68 -24.31 13.79 19.63
N LYS A 69 -24.86 14.62 20.53
CA LYS A 69 -26.16 15.27 20.36
C LYS A 69 -26.16 16.43 19.35
N GLU A 70 -25.00 17.04 19.10
CA GLU A 70 -24.81 18.17 18.16
C GLU A 70 -24.30 17.71 16.79
N ALA A 71 -23.75 16.49 16.70
CA ALA A 71 -23.24 15.91 15.46
C ALA A 71 -24.28 15.82 14.34
N ALA A 72 -25.57 15.66 14.68
CA ALA A 72 -26.68 15.60 13.71
C ALA A 72 -26.99 16.95 13.04
N GLN A 73 -26.50 18.07 13.59
CA GLN A 73 -26.70 19.41 13.05
C GLN A 73 -25.41 20.03 12.49
N HIS A 74 -24.30 19.29 12.53
CA HIS A 74 -23.00 19.81 12.14
C HIS A 74 -22.94 19.97 10.61
N THR A 75 -22.76 21.20 10.15
CA THR A 75 -22.56 21.51 8.74
C THR A 75 -21.07 21.54 8.42
N CYS A 76 -20.73 21.25 7.17
CA CYS A 76 -19.34 21.31 6.74
C CYS A 76 -18.86 22.78 6.70
N PRO A 77 -17.68 23.07 7.27
CA PRO A 77 -17.11 24.42 7.22
C PRO A 77 -16.91 24.86 5.78
N SER A 78 -16.92 26.19 5.55
CA SER A 78 -16.63 26.73 4.22
C SER A 78 -15.21 26.36 3.78
N PRO A 79 -15.01 25.97 2.51
CA PRO A 79 -13.68 25.74 1.97
C PRO A 79 -12.79 26.95 2.20
N PRO A 80 -11.51 26.76 2.55
CA PRO A 80 -10.57 27.87 2.60
C PRO A 80 -10.51 28.55 1.21
N PRO A 81 -10.35 29.88 1.18
CA PRO A 81 -10.25 30.60 -0.09
C PRO A 81 -9.08 30.05 -0.92
N PRO A 82 -9.19 30.04 -2.26
CA PRO A 82 -8.07 29.67 -3.12
C PRO A 82 -6.83 30.50 -2.75
N LEU A 83 -5.67 29.86 -2.69
CA LEU A 83 -4.43 30.58 -2.48
C LEU A 83 -4.25 31.60 -3.62
N ALA A 84 -4.05 32.87 -3.26
CA ALA A 84 -3.82 33.93 -4.22
C ALA A 84 -2.59 33.57 -5.08
N ARG A 85 -2.75 33.62 -6.41
CA ARG A 85 -1.61 33.53 -7.33
C ARG A 85 -0.69 34.71 -7.02
N PRO A 86 0.63 34.53 -6.85
CA PRO A 86 1.52 35.65 -6.56
C PRO A 86 1.39 36.71 -7.67
N THR A 87 0.79 37.85 -7.33
CA THR A 87 0.68 39.02 -8.21
C THR A 87 2.05 39.68 -8.28
N THR A 88 2.67 39.63 -9.46
CA THR A 88 3.88 40.39 -9.78
C THR A 88 3.52 41.87 -9.97
N THR A 89 3.21 42.57 -8.89
CA THR A 89 3.06 44.04 -8.89
C THR A 89 3.62 44.60 -7.58
N GLY A 90 4.94 44.74 -7.51
CA GLY A 90 5.67 45.45 -6.44
C GLY A 90 7.13 45.71 -6.85
N PRO A 91 7.69 46.92 -6.65
CA PRO A 91 9.00 47.29 -7.17
C PRO A 91 10.12 46.81 -6.23
N ALA A 92 10.62 45.60 -6.49
CA ALA A 92 11.99 45.14 -6.28
C ALA A 92 11.98 43.65 -6.69
N ALA A 93 12.79 43.30 -7.68
CA ALA A 93 12.85 41.96 -8.25
C ALA A 93 13.28 40.92 -7.19
N ALA A 94 12.31 40.36 -6.46
CA ALA A 94 12.50 39.07 -5.84
C ALA A 94 12.79 38.07 -6.98
N PRO A 95 13.81 37.21 -6.85
CA PRO A 95 14.10 36.21 -7.87
C PRO A 95 12.85 35.39 -8.14
N SER A 96 12.52 35.20 -9.42
CA SER A 96 11.40 34.36 -9.84
C SER A 96 11.52 32.99 -9.15
N PRO A 97 10.45 32.48 -8.53
CA PRO A 97 10.52 31.17 -7.89
C PRO A 97 10.99 30.12 -8.90
N PRO A 98 11.81 29.15 -8.47
CA PRO A 98 12.28 28.10 -9.37
C PRO A 98 11.08 27.37 -10.01
N PRO A 99 11.21 26.91 -11.26
CA PRO A 99 10.14 26.17 -11.91
C PRO A 99 9.79 24.94 -11.06
N PRO A 100 8.50 24.55 -11.00
CA PRO A 100 8.10 23.35 -10.29
C PRO A 100 8.85 22.14 -10.84
N PRO A 101 9.24 21.18 -9.98
CA PRO A 101 9.93 19.96 -10.43
C PRO A 101 9.05 19.19 -11.42
N LEU A 102 9.66 18.42 -12.31
CA LEU A 102 8.93 17.47 -13.15
C LEU A 102 8.32 16.36 -12.28
N CYS A 103 7.11 15.91 -12.62
CA CYS A 103 6.53 14.75 -11.95
C CYS A 103 7.30 13.48 -12.34
N PRO A 104 7.26 12.44 -11.48
CA PRO A 104 7.74 11.11 -11.82
C PRO A 104 7.21 10.62 -13.18
N THR A 105 8.02 9.85 -13.90
CA THR A 105 7.73 9.45 -15.28
C THR A 105 6.43 8.65 -15.43
N TYR A 106 6.03 7.90 -14.39
CA TYR A 106 4.78 7.14 -14.40
C TYR A 106 3.52 8.02 -14.52
N PHE A 107 3.60 9.33 -14.25
CA PHE A 107 2.48 10.25 -14.46
C PHE A 107 2.07 10.36 -15.93
N GLN A 108 2.98 10.09 -16.87
CA GLN A 108 2.66 10.10 -18.30
C GLN A 108 1.56 9.09 -18.67
N TRP A 109 1.42 8.03 -17.89
CA TRP A 109 0.36 7.03 -18.10
C TRP A 109 -1.05 7.59 -17.89
N ILE A 110 -1.22 8.73 -17.19
CA ILE A 110 -2.52 9.42 -17.10
C ILE A 110 -3.09 9.69 -18.50
N HIS A 111 -2.23 10.08 -19.46
CA HIS A 111 -2.66 10.34 -20.84
C HIS A 111 -3.16 9.08 -21.54
N GLU A 112 -2.50 7.94 -21.29
CA GLU A 112 -2.88 6.64 -21.88
C GLU A 112 -4.17 6.11 -21.26
N ASP A 113 -4.30 6.19 -19.93
CA ASP A 113 -5.47 5.71 -19.21
C ASP A 113 -6.72 6.51 -19.60
N LEU A 114 -6.58 7.80 -19.90
CA LEU A 114 -7.67 8.66 -20.33
C LEU A 114 -7.88 8.69 -21.87
N ARG A 115 -6.96 8.11 -22.64
CA ARG A 115 -7.00 8.09 -24.11
C ARG A 115 -8.33 7.59 -24.68
N PRO A 116 -9.02 6.56 -24.12
CA PRO A 116 -10.28 6.05 -24.66
C PRO A 116 -11.37 7.12 -24.83
N TRP A 117 -11.31 8.21 -24.07
CA TRP A 117 -12.30 9.30 -24.13
C TRP A 117 -11.78 10.58 -24.78
N SER A 118 -10.55 10.60 -25.29
CA SER A 118 -9.92 11.81 -25.85
C SER A 118 -10.69 12.42 -27.03
N ALA A 119 -11.27 11.57 -27.90
CA ALA A 119 -12.04 12.01 -29.06
C ALA A 119 -13.51 12.27 -28.75
N SER A 120 -14.20 11.35 -28.07
CA SER A 120 -15.64 11.45 -27.80
C SER A 120 -15.97 12.36 -26.60
N GLY A 121 -15.04 12.50 -25.67
CA GLY A 121 -15.36 12.93 -24.31
C GLY A 121 -16.24 11.92 -23.55
N ILE A 122 -16.69 12.34 -22.38
CA ILE A 122 -17.53 11.57 -21.44
C ILE A 122 -18.89 12.26 -21.34
N THR A 123 -19.95 11.57 -21.74
CA THR A 123 -21.33 12.08 -21.62
C THR A 123 -21.95 11.65 -20.29
N ARG A 124 -23.07 12.29 -19.91
CA ARG A 124 -23.83 11.91 -18.72
C ARG A 124 -24.35 10.49 -18.83
N GLU A 125 -24.85 10.11 -20.00
CA GLU A 125 -25.37 8.78 -20.28
C GLU A 125 -24.28 7.72 -20.15
N MET A 126 -23.03 8.03 -20.52
CA MET A 126 -21.90 7.12 -20.29
C MET A 126 -21.70 6.87 -18.80
N MET A 127 -21.56 7.93 -18.00
CA MET A 127 -21.31 7.79 -16.57
C MET A 127 -22.42 6.99 -15.86
N GLU A 128 -23.69 7.25 -16.19
CA GLU A 128 -24.81 6.56 -15.52
C GLU A 128 -24.83 5.05 -15.80
N ARG A 129 -24.19 4.55 -16.88
CA ARG A 129 -24.05 3.10 -17.11
C ARG A 129 -23.19 2.39 -16.07
N GLU A 130 -22.23 3.09 -15.46
CA GLU A 130 -21.34 2.51 -14.43
C GLU A 130 -21.93 2.52 -13.04
N LYS A 131 -23.15 3.03 -12.86
CA LYS A 131 -23.84 2.99 -11.56
C LYS A 131 -23.95 1.57 -11.00
N GLU A 132 -24.16 0.59 -11.87
CA GLU A 132 -24.24 -0.83 -11.49
C GLU A 132 -22.91 -1.44 -11.08
N ASN A 133 -21.77 -0.82 -11.46
CA ASN A 133 -20.43 -1.28 -11.11
C ASN A 133 -19.81 -0.49 -9.95
N ALA A 134 -20.14 0.78 -9.82
CA ALA A 134 -19.56 1.66 -8.82
C ALA A 134 -20.05 1.36 -7.39
N ASN A 135 -19.16 1.48 -6.41
CA ASN A 135 -19.54 1.56 -5.00
C ASN A 135 -20.09 2.94 -4.65
N PHE A 136 -19.54 3.99 -5.24
CA PHE A 136 -20.00 5.35 -5.04
C PHE A 136 -19.76 6.26 -6.25
N ARG A 137 -20.58 7.31 -6.36
CA ARG A 137 -20.34 8.47 -7.21
C ARG A 137 -19.75 9.58 -6.38
N LEU A 138 -18.67 10.17 -6.87
CA LEU A 138 -18.07 11.39 -6.33
C LEU A 138 -18.45 12.57 -7.20
N VAL A 139 -18.79 13.68 -6.58
CA VAL A 139 -18.99 14.98 -7.23
C VAL A 139 -18.15 16.03 -6.52
N VAL A 140 -17.30 16.75 -7.26
CA VAL A 140 -16.62 17.95 -6.76
C VAL A 140 -17.30 19.16 -7.39
N LEU A 141 -17.73 20.11 -6.56
CA LEU A 141 -18.37 21.35 -6.97
C LEU A 141 -17.90 22.51 -6.10
N GLY A 142 -17.30 23.52 -6.71
CA GLY A 142 -16.84 24.73 -6.01
C GLY A 142 -15.86 24.42 -4.88
N GLY A 143 -14.99 23.41 -5.05
CA GLY A 143 -14.02 22.97 -4.05
C GLY A 143 -14.61 22.14 -2.89
N ARG A 144 -15.88 21.71 -2.99
CA ARG A 144 -16.53 20.79 -2.04
C ARG A 144 -16.73 19.42 -2.68
N ALA A 145 -16.52 18.35 -1.93
CA ALA A 145 -16.80 16.98 -2.38
C ALA A 145 -18.14 16.48 -1.83
N TYR A 146 -18.87 15.76 -2.66
CA TYR A 146 -20.12 15.09 -2.31
C TYR A 146 -20.08 13.65 -2.80
N VAL A 147 -20.63 12.73 -2.02
CA VAL A 147 -20.63 11.30 -2.33
C VAL A 147 -22.04 10.74 -2.24
N GLU A 148 -22.45 10.02 -3.29
CA GLU A 148 -23.63 9.16 -3.29
C GLU A 148 -23.16 7.71 -3.30
N LYS A 149 -23.51 6.92 -2.28
CA LYS A 149 -23.17 5.49 -2.21
C LYS A 149 -24.28 4.65 -2.85
N TYR A 150 -23.92 3.62 -3.61
CA TYR A 150 -24.88 2.76 -4.34
C TYR A 150 -25.21 1.43 -3.65
N GLY A 151 -24.85 1.27 -2.37
CA GLY A 151 -25.23 0.09 -1.59
C GLY A 151 -24.52 -1.21 -1.98
N ARG A 152 -23.66 -1.19 -3.00
CA ARG A 152 -22.73 -2.29 -3.28
C ARG A 152 -21.81 -2.51 -2.09
N ARG A 153 -21.65 -3.76 -1.69
CA ARG A 153 -20.78 -4.14 -0.57
C ARG A 153 -19.35 -3.70 -0.87
N THR A 154 -18.83 -2.81 -0.04
CA THR A 154 -17.39 -2.50 -0.01
C THR A 154 -16.70 -3.46 0.94
N PHE A 155 -15.52 -3.94 0.55
CA PHE A 155 -14.66 -4.69 1.45
C PHE A 155 -14.06 -3.73 2.47
N GLN A 156 -14.33 -3.92 3.77
CA GLN A 156 -13.68 -3.14 4.84
C GLN A 156 -13.85 -1.62 4.64
N THR A 157 -12.96 -0.78 5.18
CA THR A 157 -13.02 0.69 5.11
C THR A 157 -12.39 1.26 3.83
N ARG A 158 -12.37 0.51 2.72
CA ARG A 158 -11.73 0.96 1.46
C ARG A 158 -12.36 2.24 0.92
N ASP A 159 -13.68 2.27 0.84
CA ASP A 159 -14.43 3.43 0.36
C ASP A 159 -14.21 4.64 1.28
N LEU A 160 -14.22 4.42 2.60
CA LEU A 160 -14.02 5.44 3.62
C LEU A 160 -12.66 6.13 3.47
N PHE A 161 -11.57 5.37 3.37
CA PHE A 161 -10.23 5.94 3.26
C PHE A 161 -9.91 6.50 1.86
N THR A 162 -10.53 5.98 0.80
CA THR A 162 -10.48 6.63 -0.52
C THR A 162 -11.18 7.99 -0.49
N GLN A 163 -12.37 8.08 0.10
CA GLN A 163 -13.09 9.36 0.28
C GLN A 163 -12.29 10.32 1.18
N TRP A 164 -11.65 9.80 2.23
CA TRP A 164 -10.79 10.60 3.10
C TRP A 164 -9.61 11.19 2.32
N GLY A 165 -8.98 10.39 1.45
CA GLY A 165 -7.90 10.84 0.60
C GLY A 165 -8.28 11.95 -0.36
N ILE A 166 -9.46 11.85 -0.98
CA ILE A 166 -10.03 12.90 -1.83
C ILE A 166 -10.29 14.18 -1.02
N LEU A 167 -10.80 14.05 0.21
CA LEU A 167 -10.97 15.22 1.10
C LEU A 167 -9.61 15.87 1.44
N GLN A 168 -8.57 15.07 1.68
CA GLN A 168 -7.22 15.60 1.93
C GLN A 168 -6.63 16.27 0.68
N LEU A 169 -6.93 15.78 -0.52
CA LEU A 169 -6.57 16.44 -1.78
C LEU A 169 -7.18 17.85 -1.86
N LEU A 170 -8.47 17.99 -1.57
CA LEU A 170 -9.16 19.29 -1.55
C LEU A 170 -8.57 20.25 -0.52
N ARG A 171 -8.24 19.72 0.67
CA ARG A 171 -7.56 20.49 1.73
C ARG A 171 -6.18 20.97 1.31
N ARG A 172 -5.42 20.13 0.60
CA ARG A 172 -4.07 20.42 0.13
C ARG A 172 -4.04 21.37 -1.06
N TYR A 173 -5.04 21.28 -1.94
CA TYR A 173 -5.16 22.12 -3.14
C TYR A 173 -6.50 22.87 -3.23
N PRO A 174 -6.79 23.80 -2.28
CA PRO A 174 -8.05 24.54 -2.28
C PRO A 174 -8.28 25.29 -3.59
N GLY A 175 -9.46 25.09 -4.17
CA GLY A 175 -9.88 25.76 -5.42
C GLY A 175 -9.15 25.30 -6.68
N ARG A 176 -8.34 24.24 -6.62
CA ARG A 176 -7.59 23.75 -7.79
C ARG A 176 -8.08 22.42 -8.34
N VAL A 177 -8.78 21.62 -7.53
CA VAL A 177 -9.50 20.46 -8.04
C VAL A 177 -10.71 20.99 -8.82
N PRO A 178 -10.85 20.67 -10.12
CA PRO A 178 -11.94 21.19 -10.93
C PRO A 178 -13.29 20.60 -10.51
N ASP A 179 -14.36 21.26 -10.94
CA ASP A 179 -15.69 20.68 -10.87
C ASP A 179 -15.72 19.41 -11.75
N LEU A 180 -16.10 18.29 -11.15
CA LEU A 180 -16.14 17.00 -11.83
C LEU A 180 -17.17 16.07 -11.20
N GLU A 181 -17.52 15.02 -11.93
CA GLU A 181 -18.24 13.86 -11.40
C GLU A 181 -17.57 12.58 -11.89
N LEU A 182 -17.43 11.58 -11.02
CA LEU A 182 -16.86 10.27 -11.38
C LEU A 182 -17.57 9.11 -10.66
N MET A 183 -17.43 7.92 -11.23
CA MET A 183 -17.86 6.65 -10.67
C MET A 183 -16.64 5.88 -10.15
N PHE A 184 -16.73 5.31 -8.95
CA PHE A 184 -15.60 4.64 -8.31
C PHE A 184 -15.98 3.23 -7.85
N ASP A 185 -15.23 2.22 -8.28
CA ASP A 185 -15.28 0.85 -7.81
C ASP A 185 -14.15 0.59 -6.80
N CYS A 186 -14.52 0.06 -5.63
CA CYS A 186 -13.62 -0.27 -4.53
C CYS A 186 -13.24 -1.77 -4.50
N SER A 187 -13.63 -2.52 -5.52
CA SER A 187 -13.37 -3.96 -5.66
C SER A 187 -11.90 -4.25 -5.98
N ASP A 188 -11.52 -5.54 -5.91
CA ASP A 188 -10.17 -5.99 -6.27
C ASP A 188 -9.94 -6.06 -7.79
N PHE A 189 -10.96 -6.35 -8.59
CA PHE A 189 -10.78 -6.60 -10.02
C PHE A 189 -11.20 -5.39 -10.85
N PRO A 190 -10.49 -5.09 -11.96
CA PRO A 190 -10.98 -4.14 -12.95
C PRO A 190 -12.27 -4.66 -13.60
N ALA A 191 -13.21 -3.77 -13.91
CA ALA A 191 -14.54 -4.14 -14.39
C ALA A 191 -14.80 -3.79 -15.87
N VAL A 192 -14.03 -2.87 -16.46
CA VAL A 192 -14.30 -2.37 -17.81
C VAL A 192 -13.47 -3.11 -18.85
N ALA A 193 -14.02 -4.19 -19.41
CA ALA A 193 -13.33 -5.03 -20.39
C ALA A 193 -13.10 -4.31 -21.73
N LYS A 194 -11.84 -4.19 -22.15
CA LYS A 194 -11.44 -3.56 -23.43
C LYS A 194 -12.05 -4.25 -24.65
N ALA A 195 -12.21 -5.57 -24.60
CA ALA A 195 -12.77 -6.35 -25.70
C ALA A 195 -14.24 -6.00 -26.01
N ALA A 196 -14.98 -5.47 -25.05
CA ALA A 196 -16.37 -5.04 -25.24
C ALA A 196 -16.49 -3.70 -26.02
N HIS A 197 -15.36 -3.01 -26.26
CA HIS A 197 -15.31 -1.67 -26.83
C HIS A 197 -14.43 -1.60 -28.11
N GLN A 198 -14.49 -2.64 -28.94
CA GLN A 198 -13.83 -2.69 -30.25
C GLN A 198 -14.61 -1.92 -31.32
N GLU A 199 -14.16 -1.96 -32.58
CA GLU A 199 -14.69 -1.14 -33.69
C GLU A 199 -16.22 -1.11 -33.75
N ASN A 200 -16.79 0.10 -33.87
CA ASN A 200 -18.24 0.41 -33.86
C ASN A 200 -18.99 0.18 -32.54
N ALA A 201 -18.32 -0.21 -31.45
CA ALA A 201 -18.94 -0.26 -30.14
C ALA A 201 -19.07 1.14 -29.51
N PRO A 202 -20.05 1.38 -28.62
CA PRO A 202 -20.11 2.58 -27.81
C PRO A 202 -18.80 2.77 -27.03
N ALA A 203 -18.34 4.02 -26.92
CA ALA A 203 -17.19 4.33 -26.08
C ALA A 203 -17.42 3.82 -24.64
N PRO A 204 -16.36 3.30 -23.99
CA PRO A 204 -16.43 2.73 -22.65
C PRO A 204 -16.99 3.76 -21.68
N ALA A 205 -17.69 3.33 -20.65
CA ALA A 205 -18.04 4.25 -19.59
C ALA A 205 -16.88 4.32 -18.56
N PRO A 206 -16.54 5.51 -18.06
CA PRO A 206 -15.37 5.68 -17.21
C PRO A 206 -15.66 5.16 -15.80
N LEU A 207 -14.82 4.26 -15.33
CA LEU A 207 -14.85 3.74 -13.97
C LEU A 207 -13.46 3.88 -13.36
N PHE A 208 -13.39 4.52 -12.19
CA PHE A 208 -12.17 4.58 -11.40
C PHE A 208 -12.06 3.33 -10.55
N GLY A 209 -10.85 2.81 -10.43
CA GLY A 209 -10.52 1.67 -9.59
C GLY A 209 -9.08 1.76 -9.11
N TYR A 210 -8.65 0.76 -8.36
CA TYR A 210 -7.30 0.77 -7.79
C TYR A 210 -6.26 0.07 -8.66
N CYS A 211 -6.69 -0.74 -9.63
CA CYS A 211 -5.82 -1.34 -10.63
C CYS A 211 -6.53 -1.50 -11.99
N SER A 212 -5.73 -1.80 -13.00
CA SER A 212 -6.18 -2.24 -14.32
C SER A 212 -5.18 -3.25 -14.88
N ASP A 213 -5.45 -3.78 -16.07
CA ASP A 213 -4.55 -4.65 -16.82
C ASP A 213 -4.59 -4.32 -18.32
N ASN A 214 -3.89 -5.08 -19.16
CA ASN A 214 -3.85 -4.84 -20.60
C ASN A 214 -5.19 -5.13 -21.31
N ALA A 215 -6.10 -5.85 -20.65
CA ALA A 215 -7.42 -6.23 -21.14
C ALA A 215 -8.55 -5.37 -20.56
N SER A 216 -8.25 -4.41 -19.69
CA SER A 216 -9.21 -3.53 -19.04
C SER A 216 -8.96 -2.05 -19.34
N LEU A 217 -9.96 -1.21 -19.05
CA LEU A 217 -9.98 0.24 -19.31
C LEU A 217 -10.29 1.07 -18.05
N ASP A 218 -10.29 0.44 -16.87
CA ASP A 218 -10.45 1.11 -15.59
C ASP A 218 -9.36 2.18 -15.38
N ILE A 219 -9.77 3.33 -14.88
CA ILE A 219 -8.88 4.47 -14.59
C ILE A 219 -8.27 4.25 -13.21
N VAL A 220 -6.96 4.02 -13.17
CA VAL A 220 -6.26 3.70 -11.91
C VAL A 220 -6.13 4.93 -11.00
N PHE A 221 -6.44 4.73 -9.72
CA PHE A 221 -6.36 5.74 -8.68
C PHE A 221 -5.56 5.21 -7.48
N PRO A 222 -4.85 6.07 -6.71
CA PRO A 222 -4.17 5.62 -5.50
C PRO A 222 -5.10 4.87 -4.53
N ASP A 223 -4.64 3.72 -4.06
CA ASP A 223 -5.41 2.88 -3.15
C ASP A 223 -5.65 3.54 -1.79
N TRP A 224 -6.67 3.07 -1.06
CA TRP A 224 -7.06 3.62 0.24
C TRP A 224 -5.93 3.54 1.29
N SER A 225 -5.02 2.57 1.17
CA SER A 225 -4.02 2.28 2.18
C SER A 225 -2.90 3.32 2.26
N PHE A 226 -2.82 4.27 1.33
CA PHE A 226 -1.98 5.47 1.50
C PHE A 226 -2.40 6.30 2.71
N TRP A 227 -3.69 6.32 3.03
CA TRP A 227 -4.24 7.02 4.19
C TRP A 227 -4.50 6.11 5.39
N GLY A 228 -4.24 4.81 5.25
CA GLY A 228 -4.35 3.81 6.32
C GLY A 228 -5.28 2.65 5.97
N TRP A 229 -5.04 1.53 6.63
CA TRP A 229 -5.89 0.34 6.56
C TRP A 229 -6.06 -0.27 7.96
N PRO A 230 -7.04 0.25 8.75
CA PRO A 230 -7.22 -0.10 10.16
C PRO A 230 -7.40 -1.58 10.43
N GLU A 231 -8.15 -2.30 9.60
CA GLU A 231 -8.51 -3.70 9.85
C GLU A 231 -7.32 -4.66 9.83
N VAL A 232 -6.21 -4.25 9.21
CA VAL A 232 -4.95 -5.01 9.19
C VAL A 232 -3.81 -4.25 9.86
N ASN A 233 -4.13 -3.19 10.62
CA ASN A 233 -3.21 -2.35 11.36
C ASN A 233 -2.03 -1.83 10.50
N ILE A 234 -2.33 -1.42 9.26
CA ILE A 234 -1.35 -0.75 8.39
C ILE A 234 -1.57 0.75 8.54
N GLU A 235 -0.61 1.41 9.17
CA GLU A 235 -0.59 2.86 9.34
C GLU A 235 -0.57 3.61 8.01
N PRO A 236 -0.96 4.90 7.99
CA PRO A 236 -0.82 5.74 6.82
C PRO A 236 0.60 5.81 6.29
N TRP A 237 0.75 6.14 5.00
CA TRP A 237 2.02 6.05 4.28
C TRP A 237 3.18 6.80 4.96
N GLU A 238 2.99 8.06 5.36
CA GLU A 238 4.08 8.87 5.92
C GLU A 238 4.66 8.36 7.25
N PRO A 239 3.86 8.07 8.30
CA PRO A 239 4.41 7.47 9.51
C PRO A 239 5.00 6.08 9.24
N LEU A 240 4.30 5.23 8.48
CA LEU A 240 4.77 3.88 8.16
C LEU A 240 6.12 3.88 7.43
N MET A 241 6.33 4.76 6.45
CA MET A 241 7.61 4.82 5.73
C MET A 241 8.76 5.30 6.62
N LYS A 242 8.51 6.09 7.67
CA LYS A 242 9.54 6.40 8.69
C LYS A 242 9.90 5.16 9.49
N GLU A 243 8.93 4.34 9.86
CA GLU A 243 9.18 3.08 10.56
C GLU A 243 9.92 2.08 9.69
N VAL A 244 9.56 1.94 8.42
CA VAL A 244 10.24 1.06 7.46
C VAL A 244 11.70 1.51 7.28
N LYS A 245 11.93 2.82 7.12
CA LYS A 245 13.29 3.37 7.03
C LYS A 245 14.11 3.09 8.27
N GLU A 246 13.50 3.16 9.46
CA GLU A 246 14.19 2.77 10.70
C GLU A 246 14.40 1.25 10.79
N GLY A 247 13.41 0.47 10.37
CA GLY A 247 13.50 -0.98 10.23
C GLY A 247 14.68 -1.42 9.38
N ASN A 248 14.95 -0.71 8.27
CA ASN A 248 16.08 -0.99 7.38
C ASN A 248 17.45 -0.84 8.08
N ARG A 249 17.55 0.04 9.08
CA ARG A 249 18.79 0.31 9.83
C ARG A 249 19.08 -0.70 10.93
N ARG A 250 18.09 -1.50 11.34
CA ARG A 250 18.22 -2.48 12.44
C ARG A 250 19.24 -3.57 12.13
N VAL A 251 19.35 -3.97 10.87
CA VAL A 251 20.30 -5.00 10.39
C VAL A 251 20.95 -4.48 9.12
N ARG A 252 22.28 -4.38 9.11
CA ARG A 252 23.03 -4.02 7.89
C ARG A 252 22.68 -5.01 6.79
N TRP A 253 22.52 -4.53 5.57
CA TRP A 253 22.04 -5.37 4.46
C TRP A 253 22.86 -6.66 4.28
N VAL A 254 24.19 -6.58 4.40
CA VAL A 254 25.11 -7.73 4.29
C VAL A 254 24.90 -8.79 5.38
N ASP A 255 24.39 -8.40 6.55
CA ASP A 255 24.14 -9.29 7.69
C ASP A 255 22.69 -9.83 7.70
N ARG A 256 21.85 -9.45 6.72
CA ARG A 256 20.49 -9.96 6.60
C ARG A 256 20.50 -11.43 6.17
N GLU A 257 19.45 -12.14 6.57
CA GLU A 257 19.23 -13.55 6.20
C GLU A 257 19.29 -13.72 4.67
N PRO A 258 20.12 -14.62 4.13
CA PRO A 258 20.42 -14.70 2.70
C PRO A 258 19.34 -15.41 1.87
N TYR A 259 18.08 -15.29 2.28
CA TYR A 259 16.93 -15.98 1.70
C TYR A 259 15.89 -15.00 1.16
N ALA A 260 15.08 -15.48 0.22
CA ALA A 260 13.86 -14.81 -0.17
C ALA A 260 12.77 -14.98 0.89
N TYR A 261 12.08 -13.91 1.22
CA TYR A 261 11.04 -13.92 2.24
C TYR A 261 9.69 -13.47 1.69
N TRP A 262 8.64 -14.17 2.12
CA TRP A 262 7.26 -13.76 1.94
C TRP A 262 6.42 -14.12 3.16
N LYS A 263 5.53 -13.23 3.59
CA LYS A 263 4.45 -13.52 4.54
C LYS A 263 3.16 -12.95 3.98
N GLY A 264 2.13 -13.79 3.82
CA GLY A 264 0.86 -13.35 3.24
C GLY A 264 -0.22 -14.41 3.31
N ASN A 265 -1.46 -14.00 2.99
CA ASN A 265 -2.60 -14.91 2.96
C ASN A 265 -2.61 -15.67 1.62
N PRO A 266 -2.40 -17.00 1.60
CA PRO A 266 -2.38 -17.79 0.38
C PRO A 266 -3.79 -18.09 -0.16
N TRP A 267 -4.82 -17.92 0.65
CA TRP A 267 -6.18 -18.37 0.32
C TRP A 267 -6.95 -17.40 -0.59
N VAL A 268 -6.38 -16.22 -0.87
CA VAL A 268 -7.01 -15.23 -1.75
C VAL A 268 -6.78 -15.49 -3.24
N ALA A 269 -5.82 -16.37 -3.59
CA ALA A 269 -5.57 -16.74 -4.98
C ALA A 269 -4.75 -18.03 -5.13
N SER A 270 -5.01 -18.78 -6.21
CA SER A 270 -4.32 -20.04 -6.51
C SER A 270 -2.81 -19.87 -6.70
N TRP A 271 -2.35 -18.78 -7.31
CA TRP A 271 -0.92 -18.52 -7.52
C TRP A 271 -0.14 -18.28 -6.23
N ARG A 272 -0.79 -17.83 -5.14
CA ARG A 272 -0.15 -17.77 -3.82
C ARG A 272 -0.04 -19.15 -3.17
N GLN A 273 -1.01 -20.04 -3.41
CA GLN A 273 -0.90 -21.44 -2.99
C GLN A 273 0.23 -22.14 -3.75
N ASP A 274 0.38 -21.85 -5.05
CA ASP A 274 1.51 -22.32 -5.84
C ASP A 274 2.85 -21.81 -5.29
N LEU A 275 2.96 -20.53 -4.93
CA LEU A 275 4.16 -19.96 -4.31
C LEU A 275 4.58 -20.75 -3.06
N LEU A 276 3.64 -21.20 -2.22
CA LEU A 276 3.96 -21.97 -1.01
C LEU A 276 4.71 -23.27 -1.28
N LYS A 277 4.59 -23.85 -2.49
CA LYS A 277 5.39 -25.03 -2.89
C LYS A 277 6.88 -24.74 -2.96
N CYS A 278 7.28 -23.46 -3.06
CA CYS A 278 8.67 -23.04 -3.04
C CYS A 278 9.27 -22.98 -1.62
N ASN A 279 8.49 -23.22 -0.56
CA ASN A 279 9.03 -23.22 0.79
C ASN A 279 10.00 -24.39 1.01
N VAL A 280 10.88 -24.27 1.99
CA VAL A 280 11.82 -25.35 2.34
C VAL A 280 11.08 -26.63 2.73
N SER A 281 11.55 -27.76 2.22
CA SER A 281 11.07 -29.12 2.53
C SER A 281 12.26 -30.05 2.82
N SER A 282 12.00 -31.28 3.27
CA SER A 282 13.07 -32.22 3.62
C SER A 282 13.97 -32.62 2.45
N GLY A 283 13.50 -32.49 1.22
CA GLY A 283 14.24 -32.89 0.00
C GLY A 283 14.62 -31.74 -0.93
N GLN A 284 14.17 -30.50 -0.65
CA GLN A 284 14.36 -29.37 -1.56
C GLN A 284 14.34 -28.04 -0.78
N ASP A 285 15.37 -27.20 -1.01
CA ASP A 285 15.41 -25.81 -0.56
C ASP A 285 15.55 -24.87 -1.78
N TRP A 286 14.52 -24.07 -2.02
CA TRP A 286 14.51 -23.05 -3.08
C TRP A 286 15.09 -21.70 -2.61
N ASN A 287 15.75 -21.67 -1.45
CA ASN A 287 16.20 -20.47 -0.75
C ASN A 287 15.06 -19.48 -0.42
N ALA A 288 13.84 -19.99 -0.27
CA ALA A 288 12.67 -19.21 0.10
C ALA A 288 12.17 -19.57 1.50
N ARG A 289 11.74 -18.56 2.26
CA ARG A 289 11.16 -18.65 3.60
C ARG A 289 9.77 -18.03 3.55
N LEU A 290 8.77 -18.90 3.38
CA LEU A 290 7.39 -18.50 3.12
C LEU A 290 6.52 -18.78 4.35
N TYR A 291 5.77 -17.77 4.78
CA TYR A 291 4.98 -17.83 5.99
C TYR A 291 3.51 -17.51 5.70
N VAL A 292 2.61 -18.36 6.17
CA VAL A 292 1.17 -18.12 6.05
C VAL A 292 0.76 -17.03 7.03
N GLN A 293 0.20 -15.95 6.51
CA GLN A 293 -0.52 -14.94 7.30
C GLN A 293 -1.96 -15.45 7.50
N ASP A 294 -2.21 -16.13 8.61
CA ASP A 294 -3.56 -16.50 9.02
C ASP A 294 -4.30 -15.25 9.53
N TRP A 295 -5.17 -14.70 8.70
CA TRP A 295 -5.93 -13.49 9.04
C TRP A 295 -6.87 -13.70 10.24
N ILE A 296 -7.39 -14.92 10.45
CA ILE A 296 -8.28 -15.20 11.59
C ILE A 296 -7.47 -15.09 12.89
N SER A 297 -6.28 -15.68 12.93
CA SER A 297 -5.38 -15.61 14.08
C SER A 297 -4.80 -14.21 14.28
N GLU A 298 -4.35 -13.57 13.20
CA GLU A 298 -3.71 -12.25 13.25
C GLU A 298 -4.71 -11.16 13.65
N ASN A 299 -5.97 -11.24 13.22
CA ASN A 299 -7.02 -10.33 13.65
C ASN A 299 -7.24 -10.37 15.17
N LYS A 300 -7.18 -11.55 15.81
CA LYS A 300 -7.25 -11.68 17.28
C LYS A 300 -6.09 -10.97 17.99
N GLN A 301 -4.95 -10.87 17.32
CA GLN A 301 -3.74 -10.20 17.81
C GLN A 301 -3.56 -8.81 17.21
N LYS A 302 -4.59 -8.26 16.55
CA LYS A 302 -4.56 -6.95 15.87
C LYS A 302 -3.35 -6.77 14.94
N PHE A 303 -2.93 -7.85 14.28
CA PHE A 303 -1.79 -7.89 13.34
C PHE A 303 -0.44 -7.44 13.94
N MET A 304 -0.27 -7.45 15.26
CA MET A 304 0.97 -7.03 15.93
C MET A 304 2.20 -7.85 15.50
N ASN A 305 2.02 -9.11 15.08
CA ASN A 305 3.10 -9.99 14.59
C ASN A 305 3.41 -9.80 13.10
N SER A 306 2.79 -8.82 12.46
CA SER A 306 2.94 -8.53 11.03
C SER A 306 3.33 -7.10 10.72
N ALA A 307 3.80 -6.35 11.71
CA ALA A 307 4.35 -5.01 11.53
C ALA A 307 5.36 -4.98 10.37
N LEU A 308 5.06 -4.22 9.32
CA LEU A 308 5.81 -4.25 8.05
C LEU A 308 7.28 -3.88 8.24
N ALA A 309 7.57 -2.88 9.09
CA ALA A 309 8.92 -2.44 9.43
C ALA A 309 9.80 -3.51 10.11
N SER A 310 9.20 -4.55 10.69
CA SER A 310 9.93 -5.68 11.28
C SER A 310 10.35 -6.74 10.25
N GLN A 311 9.85 -6.64 9.02
CA GLN A 311 10.02 -7.68 8.00
C GLN A 311 11.19 -7.43 7.04
N CYS A 312 11.99 -6.37 7.25
CA CYS A 312 13.15 -5.99 6.43
C CYS A 312 14.46 -6.66 6.89
N LYS A 313 14.38 -7.93 7.33
CA LYS A 313 15.51 -8.70 7.89
C LYS A 313 16.10 -9.77 6.94
N HIS A 314 15.50 -9.92 5.77
CA HIS A 314 15.96 -10.86 4.73
C HIS A 314 16.50 -10.08 3.54
N ARG A 315 17.52 -10.62 2.86
CA ARG A 315 18.14 -9.97 1.69
C ARG A 315 17.14 -9.76 0.57
N TYR A 316 16.20 -10.68 0.35
CA TYR A 316 15.23 -10.59 -0.74
C TYR A 316 13.79 -10.67 -0.24
N LYS A 317 12.89 -9.93 -0.90
CA LYS A 317 11.47 -9.88 -0.56
C LYS A 317 10.64 -10.25 -1.78
N ILE A 318 9.73 -11.22 -1.65
CA ILE A 318 8.91 -11.63 -2.79
C ILE A 318 7.66 -10.77 -2.86
N TYR A 319 7.37 -10.22 -4.04
CA TYR A 319 6.07 -9.66 -4.37
C TYR A 319 5.29 -10.63 -5.26
N ILE A 320 4.05 -10.90 -4.89
CA ILE A 320 3.09 -11.65 -5.70
C ILE A 320 1.69 -11.08 -5.49
N GLU A 321 0.91 -11.09 -6.56
CA GLU A 321 -0.47 -10.59 -6.61
C GLU A 321 -1.40 -11.27 -5.59
N GLY A 322 -2.42 -10.52 -5.16
CA GLY A 322 -3.48 -10.96 -4.24
C GLY A 322 -4.58 -11.68 -5.00
N ALA A 323 -5.84 -11.30 -4.79
CA ALA A 323 -6.91 -11.66 -5.73
C ALA A 323 -6.69 -10.95 -7.08
N ALA A 324 -6.23 -9.70 -7.05
CA ALA A 324 -5.73 -8.93 -8.17
C ALA A 324 -4.39 -8.26 -7.82
N TRP A 325 -4.19 -6.97 -8.08
CA TRP A 325 -3.02 -6.25 -7.56
C TRP A 325 -2.93 -6.38 -6.02
N SER A 326 -1.71 -6.36 -5.47
CA SER A 326 -1.51 -6.44 -4.01
C SER A 326 -0.91 -5.15 -3.49
N VAL A 327 -1.58 -4.51 -2.53
CA VAL A 327 -1.09 -3.28 -1.88
C VAL A 327 0.28 -3.45 -1.21
N SER A 328 0.72 -4.69 -1.00
CA SER A 328 2.01 -5.01 -0.39
C SER A 328 3.22 -4.58 -1.21
N GLN A 329 3.07 -4.32 -2.53
CA GLN A 329 4.20 -4.01 -3.41
C GLN A 329 5.02 -2.83 -2.91
N LYS A 330 4.35 -1.72 -2.61
CA LYS A 330 4.98 -0.48 -2.14
C LYS A 330 5.72 -0.65 -0.81
N TYR A 331 5.20 -1.47 0.11
CA TYR A 331 5.87 -1.75 1.39
C TYR A 331 7.06 -2.69 1.23
N ILE A 332 6.97 -3.66 0.32
CA ILE A 332 8.05 -4.60 0.00
C ILE A 332 9.24 -3.86 -0.62
N LEU A 333 8.97 -2.95 -1.57
CA LEU A 333 9.98 -2.10 -2.20
C LEU A 333 10.73 -1.24 -1.18
N GLY A 334 10.06 -0.76 -0.13
CA GLY A 334 10.66 0.08 0.91
C GLY A 334 11.72 -0.59 1.79
N CYS A 335 11.95 -1.89 1.71
CA CYS A 335 12.81 -2.62 2.66
C CYS A 335 14.33 -2.57 2.38
N ASP A 336 14.85 -1.81 1.39
CA ASP A 336 16.26 -1.91 0.89
C ASP A 336 16.67 -3.34 0.45
N SER A 337 15.72 -4.25 0.33
CA SER A 337 15.91 -5.62 -0.10
C SER A 337 15.42 -5.71 -1.54
N PRO A 338 16.17 -6.32 -2.49
CA PRO A 338 15.64 -6.59 -3.81
C PRO A 338 14.28 -7.24 -3.75
N THR A 339 13.33 -6.61 -4.41
CA THR A 339 12.00 -7.16 -4.59
C THR A 339 12.07 -8.19 -5.70
N LEU A 340 11.89 -9.47 -5.36
CA LEU A 340 11.67 -10.53 -6.33
C LEU A 340 10.20 -10.44 -6.77
N ARG A 341 9.95 -9.77 -7.89
CA ARG A 341 8.61 -9.45 -8.37
C ARG A 341 8.15 -10.56 -9.30
N VAL A 342 7.26 -11.43 -8.82
CA VAL A 342 6.55 -12.38 -9.67
C VAL A 342 5.77 -11.57 -10.71
N ASN A 343 6.03 -11.82 -12.00
CA ASN A 343 5.53 -11.03 -13.11
C ASN A 343 4.02 -10.79 -12.97
N PRO A 344 3.58 -9.54 -12.69
CA PRO A 344 2.19 -9.26 -12.38
C PRO A 344 1.35 -9.13 -13.64
N ARG A 345 0.07 -9.47 -13.51
CA ARG A 345 -0.94 -9.17 -14.53
C ARG A 345 -1.45 -7.73 -14.42
N TYR A 346 -1.66 -7.27 -13.19
CA TYR A 346 -2.28 -6.00 -12.88
C TYR A 346 -1.24 -4.91 -12.64
N TYR A 347 -1.61 -3.68 -12.98
CA TYR A 347 -0.88 -2.47 -12.61
C TYR A 347 -1.78 -1.52 -11.82
N ASP A 348 -1.17 -0.87 -10.83
CA ASP A 348 -1.70 0.31 -10.16
C ASP A 348 -1.12 1.60 -10.77
N PHE A 349 -1.37 2.74 -10.13
CA PHE A 349 -1.00 4.05 -10.67
C PHE A 349 0.51 4.32 -10.80
N PHE A 350 1.37 3.60 -10.05
CA PHE A 350 2.82 3.85 -10.04
C PHE A 350 3.65 2.70 -10.61
N SER A 351 3.13 1.46 -10.57
CA SER A 351 3.90 0.24 -10.86
C SER A 351 4.41 0.15 -12.30
N ARG A 352 3.82 0.89 -13.26
CA ARG A 352 4.34 1.05 -14.62
C ARG A 352 5.58 1.95 -14.72
N GLY A 353 6.00 2.59 -13.62
CA GLY A 353 7.29 3.29 -13.49
C GLY A 353 8.42 2.40 -12.96
N LEU A 354 8.13 1.17 -12.53
CA LEU A 354 9.15 0.25 -12.03
C LEU A 354 9.87 -0.45 -13.18
N LEU A 355 11.21 -0.50 -13.11
CA LEU A 355 12.04 -1.09 -14.15
C LEU A 355 12.72 -2.37 -13.62
N PRO A 356 12.67 -3.49 -14.36
CA PRO A 356 13.38 -4.71 -14.00
C PRO A 356 14.91 -4.47 -13.97
N LEU A 357 15.60 -5.18 -13.10
CA LEU A 357 17.04 -5.06 -12.82
C LEU A 357 17.52 -3.68 -12.32
N ARG A 358 16.63 -2.70 -12.22
CA ARG A 358 16.87 -1.41 -11.54
C ARG A 358 16.11 -1.31 -10.23
N HIS A 359 14.79 -1.44 -10.26
CA HIS A 359 13.94 -1.31 -9.06
C HIS A 359 13.57 -2.67 -8.44
N TYR A 360 13.62 -3.75 -9.22
CA TYR A 360 13.23 -5.09 -8.78
C TYR A 360 13.89 -6.18 -9.65
N TRP A 361 13.84 -7.43 -9.19
CA TRP A 361 14.24 -8.60 -9.95
C TRP A 361 12.98 -9.33 -10.50
N PRO A 362 12.83 -9.53 -11.82
CA PRO A 362 11.67 -10.22 -12.38
C PRO A 362 11.70 -11.73 -12.07
N VAL A 363 10.54 -12.30 -11.76
CA VAL A 363 10.37 -13.74 -11.48
C VAL A 363 9.25 -14.30 -12.34
N LYS A 364 9.50 -15.48 -12.94
CA LYS A 364 8.50 -16.21 -13.74
C LYS A 364 7.21 -16.49 -12.95
N ALA A 365 6.07 -16.19 -13.56
CA ALA A 365 4.76 -16.33 -12.93
C ALA A 365 4.15 -17.72 -13.17
N GLU A 366 4.62 -18.43 -14.19
CA GLU A 366 4.18 -19.75 -14.60
C GLU A 366 4.32 -20.77 -13.47
N GLU A 367 3.34 -21.66 -13.37
CA GLU A 367 3.41 -22.80 -12.46
C GLU A 367 4.57 -23.72 -12.89
N GLY A 368 5.31 -24.27 -11.92
CA GLY A 368 6.49 -25.11 -12.16
C GLY A 368 7.81 -24.37 -12.37
N HIS A 369 7.81 -23.11 -12.83
CA HIS A 369 9.06 -22.34 -13.07
C HIS A 369 9.37 -21.30 -11.98
N LYS A 370 8.37 -20.96 -11.17
CA LYS A 370 8.48 -19.90 -10.15
C LYS A 370 9.52 -20.19 -9.08
N CYS A 371 9.57 -21.43 -8.57
CA CYS A 371 10.50 -21.78 -7.50
C CYS A 371 11.96 -21.80 -7.97
N SER A 372 12.22 -22.29 -9.19
CA SER A 372 13.57 -22.25 -9.77
C SER A 372 13.99 -20.82 -10.09
N SER A 373 13.10 -19.99 -10.62
CA SER A 373 13.37 -18.55 -10.85
C SER A 373 13.68 -17.79 -9.55
N ILE A 374 12.93 -18.03 -8.46
CA ILE A 374 13.23 -17.48 -7.13
C ILE A 374 14.60 -17.95 -6.65
N LYS A 375 14.87 -19.26 -6.72
CA LYS A 375 16.15 -19.83 -6.29
C LYS A 375 17.32 -19.22 -7.05
N PHE A 376 17.20 -19.11 -8.37
CA PHE A 376 18.19 -18.50 -9.24
C PHE A 376 18.48 -17.05 -8.82
N ALA A 377 17.43 -16.25 -8.60
CA ALA A 377 17.58 -14.86 -8.16
C ALA A 377 18.34 -14.74 -6.83
N VAL A 378 18.04 -15.63 -5.87
CA VAL A 378 18.70 -15.64 -4.56
C VAL A 378 20.16 -16.10 -4.66
N ASP A 379 20.43 -17.17 -5.40
CA ASP A 379 21.80 -17.68 -5.62
C ASP A 379 22.65 -16.62 -6.33
N TRP A 380 22.11 -16.00 -7.40
CA TRP A 380 22.77 -14.91 -8.11
C TRP A 380 23.04 -13.72 -7.20
N GLY A 381 22.04 -13.27 -6.45
CA GLY A 381 22.19 -12.10 -5.58
C GLY A 381 23.19 -12.33 -4.45
N ASN A 382 23.25 -13.55 -3.91
CA ASN A 382 24.20 -13.88 -2.85
C ASN A 382 25.65 -13.96 -3.37
N ALA A 383 25.83 -14.30 -4.65
CA ALA A 383 27.11 -14.23 -5.35
C ALA A 383 27.47 -12.81 -5.82
N HIS A 384 26.47 -11.93 -6.00
CA HIS A 384 26.63 -10.55 -6.51
C HIS A 384 26.03 -9.52 -5.55
N GLN A 385 26.51 -9.56 -4.30
CA GLN A 385 25.92 -8.82 -3.19
C GLN A 385 25.81 -7.31 -3.44
N ASP A 386 26.83 -6.67 -4.02
CA ASP A 386 26.81 -5.23 -4.29
C ASP A 386 25.69 -4.86 -5.28
N LYS A 387 25.54 -5.64 -6.37
CA LYS A 387 24.50 -5.43 -7.38
C LYS A 387 23.11 -5.71 -6.83
N ALA A 388 22.97 -6.78 -6.04
CA ALA A 388 21.72 -7.06 -5.36
C ALA A 388 21.36 -5.90 -4.42
N GLN A 389 22.28 -5.41 -3.60
CA GLN A 389 22.03 -4.27 -2.73
C GLN A 389 21.64 -3.00 -3.51
N GLU A 390 22.28 -2.75 -4.66
CA GLU A 390 21.95 -1.63 -5.54
C GLU A 390 20.48 -1.69 -6.02
N ILE A 391 20.01 -2.85 -6.49
CA ILE A 391 18.60 -3.05 -6.89
C ILE A 391 17.66 -2.78 -5.71
N GLY A 392 18.00 -3.30 -4.51
CA GLY A 392 17.21 -3.10 -3.30
C GLY A 392 17.09 -1.62 -2.91
N LYS A 393 18.21 -0.88 -2.95
CA LYS A 393 18.26 0.56 -2.67
C LYS A 393 17.55 1.39 -3.72
N ALA A 394 17.63 1.02 -4.99
CA ALA A 394 16.90 1.72 -6.05
C ALA A 394 15.38 1.51 -5.94
N GLY A 395 14.95 0.30 -5.55
CA GLY A 395 13.54 0.01 -5.25
C GLY A 395 13.00 0.82 -4.07
N SER A 396 13.74 0.91 -2.96
CA SER A 396 13.35 1.73 -1.81
C SER A 396 13.46 3.24 -2.11
N GLY A 397 14.48 3.66 -2.85
CA GLY A 397 14.64 5.02 -3.34
C GLY A 397 13.43 5.50 -4.13
N PHE A 398 12.89 4.65 -5.02
CA PHE A 398 11.63 4.95 -5.72
C PHE A 398 10.48 5.23 -4.73
N THR A 399 10.33 4.42 -3.67
CA THR A 399 9.27 4.64 -2.68
C THR A 399 9.46 5.91 -1.84
N GLU A 400 10.70 6.26 -1.51
CA GLU A 400 11.03 7.44 -0.70
C GLU A 400 10.94 8.74 -1.51
N GLU A 401 11.34 8.71 -2.77
CA GLU A 401 11.54 9.91 -3.59
C GLU A 401 10.42 10.14 -4.59
N GLU A 402 9.94 9.09 -5.25
CA GLU A 402 8.96 9.14 -6.33
C GLU A 402 7.54 8.76 -5.91
N LEU A 403 7.35 8.10 -4.75
CA LEU A 403 6.04 7.69 -4.22
C LEU A 403 5.68 8.35 -2.86
N LYS A 404 6.32 9.46 -2.51
CA LYS A 404 5.95 10.28 -1.35
C LYS A 404 4.55 10.89 -1.50
N MET A 405 3.88 11.22 -0.38
CA MET A 405 2.51 11.77 -0.39
C MET A 405 2.38 13.03 -1.24
N ASP A 406 3.43 13.86 -1.35
CA ASP A 406 3.44 14.99 -2.29
C ASP A 406 3.11 14.56 -3.72
N TYR A 407 3.72 13.48 -4.21
CA TYR A 407 3.47 12.97 -5.55
C TYR A 407 2.19 12.14 -5.63
N VAL A 408 1.76 11.47 -4.56
CA VAL A 408 0.44 10.83 -4.53
C VAL A 408 -0.67 11.87 -4.76
N TYR A 409 -0.62 13.00 -4.03
CA TYR A 409 -1.59 14.08 -4.23
C TYR A 409 -1.41 14.81 -5.56
N ASP A 410 -0.18 15.00 -6.06
CA ASP A 410 0.05 15.61 -7.38
C ASP A 410 -0.51 14.71 -8.49
N TYR A 411 -0.37 13.38 -8.38
CA TYR A 411 -0.94 12.42 -9.32
C TYR A 411 -2.47 12.52 -9.32
N MET A 412 -3.09 12.49 -8.14
CA MET A 412 -4.55 12.64 -8.02
C MET A 412 -5.03 13.96 -8.63
N LEU A 413 -4.34 15.08 -8.36
CA LEU A 413 -4.71 16.38 -8.91
C LEU A 413 -4.62 16.38 -10.43
N HIS A 414 -3.51 15.89 -11.01
CA HIS A 414 -3.33 15.84 -12.46
C HIS A 414 -4.34 14.92 -13.13
N LEU A 415 -4.54 13.72 -12.59
CA LEU A 415 -5.52 12.77 -13.11
C LEU A 415 -6.93 13.37 -13.14
N LEU A 416 -7.39 13.95 -12.03
CA LEU A 416 -8.71 14.57 -11.94
C LEU A 416 -8.81 15.82 -12.82
N THR A 417 -7.71 16.56 -13.00
CA THR A 417 -7.65 17.74 -13.88
C THR A 417 -7.79 17.35 -15.35
N GLU A 418 -7.05 16.35 -15.81
CA GLU A 418 -7.14 15.86 -17.19
C GLU A 418 -8.50 15.17 -17.44
N TYR A 419 -8.99 14.37 -16.48
CA TYR A 419 -10.30 13.74 -16.55
C TYR A 419 -11.44 14.76 -16.69
N ALA A 420 -11.43 15.83 -15.90
CA ALA A 420 -12.50 16.84 -15.92
C ALA A 420 -12.62 17.54 -17.28
N LYS A 421 -11.53 17.69 -18.04
CA LYS A 421 -11.54 18.26 -19.40
C LYS A 421 -12.32 17.41 -20.41
N LEU A 422 -12.51 16.13 -20.11
CA LEU A 422 -13.21 15.18 -20.97
C LEU A 422 -14.71 15.20 -20.75
N LEU A 423 -15.20 15.76 -19.64
CA LEU A 423 -16.62 15.84 -19.34
C LEU A 423 -17.35 16.74 -20.35
N ARG A 424 -18.43 16.22 -20.94
CA ARG A 424 -19.29 16.91 -21.92
C ARG A 424 -20.60 17.40 -21.32
N PHE A 425 -20.68 17.43 -20.00
CA PHE A 425 -21.83 17.89 -19.24
C PHE A 425 -21.34 18.67 -18.03
N LYS A 426 -22.21 19.51 -17.47
CA LYS A 426 -21.92 20.23 -16.23
C LYS A 426 -22.15 19.29 -15.02
N PRO A 427 -21.17 19.17 -14.11
CA PRO A 427 -21.36 18.50 -12.83
C PRO A 427 -22.54 19.06 -12.03
N THR A 428 -23.29 18.18 -11.38
CA THR A 428 -24.46 18.48 -10.56
C THR A 428 -24.47 17.56 -9.34
N LYS A 429 -24.84 18.10 -8.17
CA LYS A 429 -24.97 17.31 -6.95
C LYS A 429 -26.22 16.41 -7.02
N PRO A 430 -26.09 15.07 -6.95
CA PRO A 430 -27.24 14.19 -6.84
C PRO A 430 -28.03 14.46 -5.53
N PRO A 431 -29.36 14.30 -5.52
CA PRO A 431 -30.17 14.53 -4.31
C PRO A 431 -29.74 13.69 -3.11
N ALA A 432 -29.29 12.45 -3.34
CA ALA A 432 -28.84 11.53 -2.30
C ALA A 432 -27.37 11.71 -1.89
N ALA A 433 -26.63 12.63 -2.53
CA ALA A 433 -25.22 12.84 -2.23
C ALA A 433 -25.02 13.63 -0.93
N VAL A 434 -24.19 13.07 -0.04
CA VAL A 434 -23.79 13.71 1.22
C VAL A 434 -22.48 14.48 1.03
N GLU A 435 -22.34 15.63 1.69
CA GLU A 435 -21.09 16.40 1.64
C GLU A 435 -20.00 15.73 2.49
N LEU A 436 -18.76 15.72 2.00
CA LEU A 436 -17.60 15.27 2.75
C LEU A 436 -16.94 16.44 3.48
N CYS A 437 -16.71 16.27 4.78
CA CYS A 437 -15.80 17.12 5.55
C CYS A 437 -15.19 16.38 6.72
N THR A 438 -14.13 16.96 7.27
CA THR A 438 -13.24 16.32 8.24
C THR A 438 -14.00 15.81 9.46
N GLU A 439 -14.87 16.64 10.02
CA GLU A 439 -15.64 16.34 11.22
C GLU A 439 -16.67 15.23 10.96
N LEU A 440 -17.40 15.31 9.84
CA LEU A 440 -18.41 14.30 9.49
C LEU A 440 -17.83 12.93 9.17
N MET A 441 -16.57 12.87 8.72
CA MET A 441 -15.89 11.59 8.47
C MET A 441 -15.18 11.05 9.71
N ALA A 442 -14.39 11.87 10.40
CA ALA A 442 -13.47 11.41 11.44
C ALA A 442 -14.11 11.33 12.83
N CYS A 443 -15.13 12.12 13.14
CA CYS A 443 -15.76 12.09 14.47
C CYS A 443 -16.65 10.87 14.74
N PRO A 444 -17.43 10.34 13.78
CA PRO A 444 -18.17 9.10 13.99
C PRO A 444 -17.34 7.84 13.74
N ALA A 445 -16.10 7.96 13.23
CA ALA A 445 -15.23 6.83 12.96
C ALA A 445 -14.81 6.09 14.25
N GLY A 446 -14.53 4.79 14.13
CA GLY A 446 -13.94 4.01 15.20
C GLY A 446 -12.57 4.57 15.63
N ASP A 447 -12.10 4.18 16.82
CA ASP A 447 -10.90 4.80 17.41
C ASP A 447 -9.66 4.72 16.50
N LEU A 448 -9.38 3.54 15.93
CA LEU A 448 -8.22 3.34 15.04
C LEU A 448 -8.42 4.00 13.67
N GLU A 449 -9.63 3.97 13.13
CA GLU A 449 -9.96 4.68 11.87
C GLU A 449 -9.71 6.18 12.03
N ARG A 450 -10.22 6.77 13.12
CA ARG A 450 -10.02 8.18 13.46
C ARG A 450 -8.55 8.51 13.71
N GLU A 451 -7.82 7.65 14.40
CA GLU A 451 -6.38 7.81 14.59
C GLU A 451 -5.64 7.88 13.24
N PHE A 452 -5.92 6.94 12.32
CA PHE A 452 -5.29 6.93 11.00
C PHE A 452 -5.71 8.12 10.14
N MET A 453 -6.97 8.56 10.23
CA MET A 453 -7.41 9.80 9.59
C MET A 453 -6.62 11.02 10.11
N VAL A 454 -6.46 11.15 11.43
CA VAL A 454 -5.68 12.25 12.02
C VAL A 454 -4.20 12.17 11.64
N LEU A 455 -3.60 10.98 11.62
CA LEU A 455 -2.21 10.76 11.22
C LEU A 455 -1.95 11.06 9.73
N SER A 456 -2.96 10.87 8.88
CA SER A 456 -2.90 11.11 7.43
C SER A 456 -3.48 12.44 6.98
N MET A 457 -3.89 13.29 7.92
CA MET A 457 -4.47 14.59 7.61
C MET A 457 -3.43 15.50 6.95
N ALA A 458 -3.80 16.14 5.84
CA ALA A 458 -2.90 17.09 5.19
C ALA A 458 -2.68 18.33 6.09
N ASP A 459 -1.42 18.76 6.22
CA ASP A 459 -1.02 19.90 7.08
C ASP A 459 -1.70 21.23 6.71
N GLY A 460 -2.28 21.33 5.51
CA GLY A 460 -3.03 22.48 5.03
C GLY A 460 -2.79 22.72 3.53
N PRO A 461 -3.16 23.92 3.03
CA PRO A 461 -2.93 24.30 1.65
C PRO A 461 -1.44 24.30 1.30
N ARG A 462 -1.06 23.64 0.21
CA ARG A 462 0.31 23.68 -0.31
C ARG A 462 0.54 25.01 -1.05
N HIS A 463 1.46 25.83 -0.56
CA HIS A 463 1.81 27.11 -1.19
C HIS A 463 2.51 26.94 -2.55
N GLY A 464 3.26 25.85 -2.74
CA GLY A 464 3.80 25.45 -4.03
C GLY A 464 2.74 24.74 -4.89
N GLY A 465 2.78 24.94 -6.22
CA GLY A 465 1.97 24.15 -7.14
C GLY A 465 2.37 22.66 -7.17
N PRO A 466 1.58 21.79 -7.83
CA PRO A 466 2.02 20.43 -8.09
C PRO A 466 3.27 20.45 -8.97
N CYS A 467 3.97 19.32 -9.02
CA CYS A 467 4.95 19.07 -10.07
C CYS A 467 4.35 19.28 -11.47
N THR A 468 5.21 19.48 -12.47
CA THR A 468 4.78 19.62 -13.87
C THR A 468 4.50 18.24 -14.47
N LEU A 469 3.26 18.02 -14.93
CA LEU A 469 2.86 16.81 -15.63
C LEU A 469 3.65 16.71 -16.96
N PRO A 470 4.40 15.62 -17.21
CA PRO A 470 5.09 15.46 -18.47
C PRO A 470 4.09 15.25 -19.63
N PRO A 471 4.49 15.56 -20.88
CA PRO A 471 3.63 15.32 -22.05
C PRO A 471 3.35 13.82 -22.23
N PRO A 472 2.37 13.44 -23.08
CA PRO A 472 2.18 12.04 -23.45
C PRO A 472 3.45 11.47 -24.08
N PHE A 473 3.67 10.16 -23.90
CA PHE A 473 4.76 9.46 -24.57
C PHE A 473 4.65 9.62 -26.08
N THR A 474 5.76 9.97 -26.72
CA THR A 474 5.89 9.76 -28.17
C THR A 474 5.88 8.26 -28.48
N PRO A 475 5.48 7.85 -29.71
CA PRO A 475 5.56 6.43 -30.09
C PRO A 475 6.95 5.82 -29.91
N SER A 476 8.01 6.62 -30.10
CA SER A 476 9.39 6.15 -29.91
C SER A 476 9.74 5.96 -28.45
N GLU A 477 9.34 6.88 -27.56
CA GLU A 477 9.60 6.76 -26.12
C GLU A 477 8.84 5.56 -25.54
N MET A 478 7.56 5.40 -25.89
CA MET A 478 6.75 4.26 -25.48
C MET A 478 7.41 2.95 -25.91
N LYS A 479 7.82 2.86 -27.19
CA LYS A 479 8.52 1.68 -27.71
C LYS A 479 9.84 1.43 -26.97
N SER A 480 10.64 2.47 -26.73
CA SER A 480 11.92 2.38 -26.03
C SER A 480 11.74 1.83 -24.62
N MET A 481 10.79 2.38 -23.85
CA MET A 481 10.48 1.93 -22.50
C MET A 481 10.00 0.47 -22.49
N MET A 482 9.09 0.10 -23.40
CA MET A 482 8.63 -1.30 -23.51
C MET A 482 9.77 -2.25 -23.90
N SER A 483 10.67 -1.83 -24.79
CA SER A 483 11.86 -2.61 -25.15
C SER A 483 12.84 -2.75 -23.99
N GLU A 484 13.07 -1.71 -23.19
CA GLU A 484 13.93 -1.78 -22.01
C GLU A 484 13.42 -2.80 -20.99
N VAL A 485 12.10 -2.77 -20.70
CA VAL A 485 11.46 -3.74 -19.80
C VAL A 485 11.56 -5.17 -20.36
N SER A 486 11.26 -5.36 -21.65
CA SER A 486 11.31 -6.66 -22.31
C SER A 486 12.74 -7.22 -22.36
N ASN A 487 13.72 -6.41 -22.78
CA ASN A 487 15.12 -6.83 -22.91
C ASN A 487 15.73 -7.21 -21.56
N SER A 488 15.47 -6.43 -20.51
CA SER A 488 15.98 -6.71 -19.17
C SER A 488 15.35 -7.96 -18.57
N THR A 489 14.07 -8.20 -18.83
CA THR A 489 13.38 -9.43 -18.41
C THR A 489 13.93 -10.64 -19.17
N GLY A 490 14.05 -10.55 -20.50
CA GLY A 490 14.63 -11.61 -21.32
C GLY A 490 16.10 -11.91 -21.01
N GLN A 491 16.86 -10.92 -20.53
CA GLN A 491 18.23 -11.14 -20.04
C GLN A 491 18.24 -12.06 -18.81
N VAL A 492 17.33 -11.87 -17.86
CA VAL A 492 17.20 -12.76 -16.69
C VAL A 492 16.79 -14.16 -17.12
N GLU A 493 15.82 -14.28 -18.03
CA GLU A 493 15.39 -15.57 -18.57
C GLU A 493 16.53 -16.34 -19.25
N LEU A 494 17.41 -15.63 -19.97
CA LEU A 494 18.62 -16.20 -20.58
C LEU A 494 19.67 -16.63 -19.54
N TRP A 495 19.77 -15.91 -18.41
CA TRP A 495 20.66 -16.31 -17.32
C TRP A 495 20.15 -17.57 -16.62
N GLU A 496 18.84 -17.65 -16.38
CA GLU A 496 18.19 -18.84 -15.81
C GLU A 496 18.43 -20.07 -16.71
N SER A 497 18.21 -19.94 -18.03
CA SER A 497 18.33 -21.06 -18.98
C SER A 497 19.77 -21.58 -19.19
N LYS A 498 20.79 -20.85 -18.73
CA LYS A 498 22.20 -21.29 -18.79
C LYS A 498 22.65 -22.04 -17.54
N THR A 499 21.80 -22.06 -16.52
CA THR A 499 22.08 -22.64 -15.20
C THR A 499 21.31 -23.95 -14.99
N ASP A 500 20.24 -24.16 -15.75
CA ASP A 500 19.61 -25.47 -15.99
C ASP A 500 20.47 -26.34 -16.90
#